data_AF-A0A0U1RPE5-F1
#
_entry.id   AF-A0A0U1RPE5-F1
#
_cell.length_a   1.000
_cell.length_b   1.000
_cell.length_c   1.000
_cell.angle_alpha   90.00
_cell.angle_beta   90.00
_cell.angle_gamma   90.00
#
_symmetry.space_group_name_H-M   'P 1'
#
loop_
_entity.id
_entity.type
_entity.pdbx_description
1 polymer ?
#
loop_
_entity_poly.entity_id
_entity_poly.type
_entity_poly.pdbx_seq_one_letter_code
_entity_poly.pdbx_strand_id
1 'polypeptide(L)' 'MAEVHVIGQIIGATGFSESSLFCKWGIHTGVREGQTQVDTPQIGDMAYWSHPIDLHFATKGLQGG' A
#
# COMPACT_ATOMS: atom_id res chain seq x y z
N MET A 1 13.93 5.35 -22.01
CA MET A 1 13.52 5.48 -20.60
C MET A 1 12.22 4.71 -20.48
N ALA A 2 12.18 3.68 -19.64
CA ALA A 2 10.94 2.95 -19.38
C ALA A 2 10.42 3.31 -17.99
N GLU A 3 9.13 3.57 -17.90
CA GLU A 3 8.43 4.00 -16.69
C GLU A 3 7.38 2.96 -16.31
N VAL A 4 7.16 2.79 -15.01
CA VAL A 4 6.14 1.91 -14.45
C VAL A 4 5.37 2.69 -13.39
N HIS A 5 4.05 2.74 -13.56
CA HIS A 5 3.12 3.30 -12.59
C HIS A 5 2.36 2.18 -11.91
N VAL A 6 2.36 2.17 -10.58
CA VAL A 6 1.51 1.29 -9.77
C VAL A 6 0.53 2.18 -9.04
N ILE A 7 -0.73 2.14 -9.49
CA ILE A 7 -1.82 2.95 -8.96
C ILE A 7 -2.91 2.01 -8.45
N GLY A 8 -3.36 2.24 -7.23
CA GLY A 8 -4.41 1.44 -6.60
C GLY A 8 -4.73 1.94 -5.20
N GLN A 9 -5.36 1.08 -4.42
CA GLN A 9 -5.67 1.37 -3.02
C GLN A 9 -5.69 0.09 -2.19
N ILE A 10 -5.35 0.24 -0.91
CA ILE A 10 -5.61 -0.79 0.11
C ILE A 10 -7.01 -0.50 0.65
N ILE A 11 -7.99 -1.31 0.23
CA ILE A 11 -9.41 -1.09 0.56
C ILE A 11 -9.65 -1.28 2.05
N GLY A 12 -9.23 -2.41 2.60
CA GLY A 12 -9.57 -2.82 3.96
C GLY A 12 -9.22 -4.28 4.24
N ALA A 13 -9.52 -4.73 5.46
CA ALA A 13 -9.39 -6.12 5.87
C ALA A 13 -10.40 -6.46 6.98
N THR A 14 -10.65 -7.76 7.18
CA THR A 14 -11.64 -8.31 8.11
C THR A 14 -11.04 -9.44 8.96
N GLY A 15 -11.72 -9.82 10.04
CA GLY A 15 -11.38 -11.01 10.82
C GLY A 15 -10.43 -10.77 11.98
N PHE A 16 -10.35 -9.54 12.47
CA PHE A 16 -9.55 -9.17 13.64
C PHE A 16 -10.39 -9.21 14.92
N SER A 17 -9.75 -9.58 16.03
CA SER A 17 -10.33 -9.54 17.38
C SER A 17 -10.22 -8.17 18.04
N GLU A 18 -9.49 -7.26 17.42
CA GLU A 18 -9.21 -5.91 17.90
C GLU A 18 -9.96 -4.86 17.08
N SER A 19 -10.24 -3.72 17.72
CA SER A 19 -10.60 -2.47 17.05
C SER A 19 -9.35 -1.57 16.93
N SER A 20 -9.46 -0.43 16.23
CA SER A 20 -8.35 0.52 16.02
C SER A 20 -7.20 -0.09 15.19
N LEU A 21 -7.52 -0.43 13.95
CA LEU A 21 -6.66 -1.15 13.02
C LEU A 21 -6.05 -0.23 11.97
N PHE A 22 -4.79 -0.45 11.64
CA PHE A 22 -4.11 0.14 10.49
C PHE A 22 -3.33 -0.94 9.75
N CYS A 23 -3.04 -0.71 8.47
CA CYS A 23 -2.21 -1.59 7.66
C CYS A 23 -0.83 -0.97 7.43
N LYS A 24 0.23 -1.74 7.66
CA LYS A 24 1.57 -1.45 7.16
C LYS A 24 1.79 -2.18 5.84
N TRP A 25 2.41 -1.51 4.89
CA TRP A 25 2.67 -2.05 3.56
C TRP A 25 4.08 -1.71 3.11
N GLY A 26 4.62 -2.51 2.19
CA GLY A 26 5.96 -2.32 1.64
C GLY A 26 6.13 -2.97 0.27
N ILE A 27 7.00 -2.39 -0.56
CA ILE A 27 7.35 -2.88 -1.90
C ILE A 27 8.86 -3.06 -1.99
N HIS A 28 9.27 -4.25 -2.42
CA HIS A 28 10.67 -4.67 -2.40
C HIS A 28 11.51 -4.06 -3.54
N THR A 29 10.90 -3.49 -4.58
CA THR A 29 11.61 -2.92 -5.73
C THR A 29 12.02 -1.46 -5.49
N GLY A 30 12.89 -1.22 -4.51
CA GLY A 30 13.39 0.12 -4.17
C GLY A 30 12.94 0.65 -2.81
N VAL A 31 12.68 -0.25 -1.85
CA VAL A 31 12.34 0.00 -0.43
C VAL A 31 11.40 1.20 -0.27
N ARG A 32 10.12 0.99 -0.60
CA ARG A 32 9.05 1.93 -0.29
C ARG A 32 8.09 1.26 0.66
N GLU A 33 7.83 1.89 1.78
CA GLU A 33 6.94 1.41 2.82
C GLU A 33 6.04 2.52 3.34
N GLY A 34 4.96 2.14 4.00
CA GLY A 34 3.99 3.09 4.50
C GLY A 34 3.01 2.47 5.47
N GLN A 35 2.11 3.34 5.96
CA GLN A 35 1.06 2.97 6.89
C GLN A 35 -0.23 3.70 6.51
N THR A 36 -1.37 3.02 6.62
CA THR A 36 -2.70 3.63 6.46
C THR A 36 -3.07 4.47 7.68
N GLN A 37 -4.16 5.24 7.58
CA GLN A 37 -4.83 5.74 8.77
C GLN A 37 -5.37 4.59 9.63
N VAL A 38 -5.68 4.90 10.88
CA VAL A 38 -6.39 3.98 11.79
C VAL A 38 -7.88 4.05 11.50
N ASP A 39 -8.51 2.89 11.37
CA ASP A 39 -9.96 2.74 11.42
C ASP A 39 -10.36 2.01 12.70
N THR A 40 -11.53 2.34 13.25
CA THR A 40 -12.02 1.78 14.53
C THR A 40 -13.37 1.08 14.31
N PRO A 41 -13.40 -0.03 13.56
CA PRO A 41 -14.63 -0.79 13.35
C PRO A 41 -15.07 -1.50 14.64
N GLN A 42 -16.31 -2.00 14.66
CA GLN A 42 -16.70 -2.96 15.70
C GLN A 42 -15.88 -4.24 15.55
N ILE A 43 -15.68 -4.98 16.64
CA ILE A 43 -14.92 -6.22 16.62
C ILE A 43 -15.60 -7.21 15.67
N GLY A 44 -14.82 -7.78 14.74
CA GLY A 44 -15.31 -8.69 13.71
C GLY A 44 -15.81 -8.00 12.43
N ASP A 45 -16.06 -6.69 12.44
CA ASP A 45 -16.40 -5.93 11.24
C ASP A 45 -15.18 -5.66 10.35
N MET A 46 -15.44 -5.16 9.15
CA MET A 46 -14.39 -4.75 8.20
C MET A 46 -13.78 -3.42 8.61
N ALA A 47 -12.44 -3.37 8.68
CA ALA A 47 -11.70 -2.11 8.69
C ALA A 47 -11.61 -1.56 7.27
N TYR A 48 -12.02 -0.30 7.07
CA TYR A 48 -11.93 0.39 5.79
C TYR A 48 -10.85 1.47 5.84
N TRP A 49 -9.78 1.27 5.06
CA TRP A 49 -8.73 2.27 4.91
C TRP A 49 -8.86 3.05 3.61
N SER A 50 -9.29 2.42 2.51
CA SER A 50 -9.34 3.10 1.20
C SER A 50 -8.07 3.92 0.91
N HIS A 51 -6.90 3.40 1.32
CA HIS A 51 -5.66 4.16 1.36
C HIS A 51 -5.03 4.14 -0.04
N PRO A 52 -4.82 5.30 -0.69
CA PRO A 52 -4.30 5.34 -2.05
C PRO A 52 -2.84 4.92 -2.09
N ILE A 53 -2.48 4.19 -3.14
CA ILE A 53 -1.12 3.84 -3.51
C ILE A 53 -0.88 4.41 -4.90
N ASP A 54 0.07 5.34 -5.00
CA ASP A 54 0.54 5.90 -6.27
C ASP A 54 2.07 5.89 -6.27
N LEU A 55 2.64 5.05 -7.13
CA LEU A 55 4.07 4.81 -7.19
C LEU A 55 4.54 4.93 -8.63
N HIS A 56 5.58 5.74 -8.79
CA HIS A 56 6.24 5.95 -10.07
C HIS A 56 7.67 5.43 -9.99
N PHE A 57 7.98 4.43 -10.81
CA PHE A 57 9.31 3.90 -11.02
C PHE A 57 9.82 4.32 -12.40
N ALA A 58 11.01 4.90 -12.45
CA ALA A 58 11.70 5.19 -13.69
C ALA A 58 12.98 4.34 -13.78
N THR A 59 13.19 3.72 -14.94
CA THR A 59 14.41 2.96 -15.21
C THR A 59 15.47 3.84 -15.87
N LYS A 60 16.71 3.77 -15.38
CA LYS A 60 17.87 4.23 -16.15
C LYS A 60 18.17 3.12 -17.17
N GLY A 61 18.09 3.45 -18.46
CA GLY A 61 18.44 2.48 -19.50
C GLY A 61 19.89 2.04 -19.34
N LEU A 62 20.14 0.73 -19.37
CA LEU A 62 21.48 0.21 -19.62
C LEU A 62 21.80 0.52 -21.09
N GLN A 63 22.60 1.56 -21.33
CA GLN A 63 23.30 1.70 -22.61
C GLN A 63 24.34 0.58 -22.65
N GLY A 64 24.02 -0.50 -23.37
CA GLY A 64 25.04 -1.45 -23.81
C GLY A 64 25.95 -0.72 -24.79
N GLY A 65 27.20 -0.52 -24.40
CA GLY A 65 28.30 -0.01 -25.21
C GLY A 65 29.57 -0.71 -24.81
#